data_AF-A0A815TIS6-F1
#
_entry.id   AF-A0A815TIS6-F1
#
_cell.length_a   1.000
_cell.length_b   1.000
_cell.length_c   1.000
_cell.angle_alpha   90.00
_cell.angle_beta   90.00
_cell.angle_gamma   90.00
#
_symmetry.space_group_name_H-M   'P 1'
#
loop_
_entity.id
_entity.type
_entity.pdbx_description
1 polymer ?
#
loop_
_entity_poly.entity_id
_entity_poly.type
_entity_poly.pdbx_seq_one_letter_code
_entity_poly.pdbx_strand_id
1 'polypeptide(L)'
;MASAYADNPTLNDRFLDVATEPCTTPIPIAGYEKMPLVSLEEAVEPLLSLVPGVQRTVSIVKQYCENPLDELSPDESASIMLYTIEGTPRDDSFYSILNSTLRTEDRTKLRPWFLYLKLVLTALSKLPSIAPNTTVCRGVKLDMSDQYPPDETVVWWGLSSSEGSQLTVSPPDAFVGSP
;
A
#
# COMPACT_ATOMS: atom_id res chain seq x y z
N MET A 1 -26.60 21.78 -12.97
CA MET A 1 -25.46 22.45 -12.31
C MET A 1 -24.44 21.37 -11.93
N ALA A 2 -23.59 21.01 -12.88
CA ALA A 2 -22.49 20.07 -12.65
C ALA A 2 -21.36 20.84 -11.97
N SER A 3 -21.14 20.57 -10.68
CA SER A 3 -20.03 21.13 -9.92
C SER A 3 -18.77 20.35 -10.23
N ALA A 4 -17.72 21.10 -10.54
CA ALA A 4 -16.41 20.63 -11.00
C ALA A 4 -15.80 19.61 -10.04
N TYR A 5 -15.57 18.39 -10.53
CA TYR A 5 -14.46 17.56 -10.07
C TYR A 5 -13.21 18.11 -10.75
N ALA A 6 -12.41 18.86 -10.00
CA ALA A 6 -11.09 19.25 -10.44
C ALA A 6 -10.24 18.00 -10.62
N ASP A 7 -9.68 17.82 -11.82
CA ASP A 7 -8.56 16.92 -12.07
C ASP A 7 -7.48 17.20 -11.02
N ASN A 8 -7.30 16.26 -10.11
CA ASN A 8 -6.25 16.31 -9.11
C ASN A 8 -5.10 15.43 -9.63
N PRO A 9 -4.03 16.01 -10.21
CA PRO A 9 -2.97 15.24 -10.89
C PRO A 9 -2.15 14.33 -9.96
N THR A 10 -2.42 14.34 -8.65
CA THR A 10 -1.65 13.61 -7.63
C THR A 10 -2.14 12.18 -7.39
N LEU A 11 -3.41 11.88 -7.68
CA LEU A 11 -4.02 10.56 -7.43
C LEU A 11 -3.52 9.47 -8.40
N ASN A 12 -3.07 9.86 -9.59
CA ASN A 12 -2.77 8.95 -10.70
C ASN A 12 -1.41 8.24 -10.61
N ASP A 13 -0.47 8.72 -9.80
CA ASP A 13 0.91 8.20 -9.84
C ASP A 13 1.16 7.04 -8.87
N ARG A 14 0.23 6.75 -7.94
CA ARG A 14 0.30 5.57 -7.05
C ARG A 14 0.29 4.24 -7.80
N PHE A 15 -0.28 4.27 -8.99
CA PHE A 15 -0.54 3.16 -9.89
C PHE A 15 0.65 2.69 -10.74
N LEU A 16 1.78 3.42 -10.69
CA LEU A 16 2.96 3.17 -11.54
C LEU A 16 3.95 2.12 -10.99
N ASP A 17 3.84 1.75 -9.71
CA ASP A 17 4.85 0.93 -9.04
C ASP A 17 4.78 -0.57 -9.38
N VAL A 18 3.68 -1.02 -9.96
CA VAL A 18 3.49 -2.41 -10.41
C VAL A 18 4.49 -2.82 -11.50
N ALA A 19 4.98 -1.86 -12.30
CA ALA A 19 6.02 -2.10 -13.30
C ALA A 19 7.38 -2.49 -12.68
N THR A 20 7.52 -2.39 -11.35
CA THR A 20 8.74 -2.75 -10.62
C THR A 20 8.64 -4.11 -9.91
N GLU A 21 7.51 -4.83 -10.05
CA GLU A 21 7.39 -6.18 -9.49
C GLU A 21 8.37 -7.14 -10.19
N PRO A 22 9.12 -7.96 -9.44
CA PRO A 22 10.04 -8.92 -10.04
C PRO A 22 9.25 -10.02 -10.76
N CYS A 23 9.70 -10.40 -11.95
CA CYS A 23 9.17 -11.55 -12.73
C CYS A 23 9.63 -12.91 -12.16
N THR A 24 10.29 -12.91 -11.00
CA THR A 24 10.73 -14.09 -10.26
C THR A 24 9.91 -14.23 -8.97
N THR A 25 9.75 -15.46 -8.48
CA THR A 25 9.07 -15.75 -7.22
C THR A 25 10.09 -15.91 -6.09
N PRO A 26 10.50 -14.84 -5.40
CA PRO A 26 11.37 -14.94 -4.23
C PRO A 26 10.69 -15.73 -3.09
N ILE A 27 11.49 -16.13 -2.10
CA ILE A 27 11.01 -16.93 -0.96
C ILE A 27 9.94 -16.13 -0.17
N PRO A 28 8.87 -16.77 0.32
CA PRO A 28 7.87 -16.13 1.18
C PRO A 28 8.49 -15.39 2.37
N ILE A 29 7.92 -14.25 2.72
CA ILE A 29 8.34 -13.49 3.90
C ILE A 29 7.88 -14.26 5.15
N ALA A 30 8.82 -14.60 6.03
CA ALA A 30 8.53 -15.34 7.25
C ALA A 30 9.28 -14.70 8.44
N GLY A 31 8.70 -14.80 9.63
CA GLY A 31 9.28 -14.37 10.90
C GLY A 31 8.60 -13.15 11.52
N TYR A 32 7.91 -12.33 10.72
CA TYR A 32 7.12 -11.22 11.25
C TYR A 32 5.93 -11.72 12.08
N GLU A 33 5.40 -12.91 11.79
CA GLU A 33 4.22 -13.46 12.49
C GLU A 33 4.51 -13.70 13.98
N LYS A 34 5.77 -14.02 14.29
CA LYS A 34 6.28 -14.29 15.64
C LYS A 34 6.58 -13.02 16.43
N MET A 35 6.53 -11.85 15.80
CA MET A 35 6.75 -10.60 16.49
C MET A 35 5.58 -10.28 17.44
N PRO A 36 5.85 -9.63 18.58
CA PRO A 36 4.80 -9.11 19.44
C PRO A 36 3.99 -8.04 18.72
N LEU A 37 2.72 -7.91 19.08
CA LEU A 37 1.93 -6.73 18.71
C LEU A 37 2.36 -5.58 19.63
N VAL A 38 2.76 -4.46 19.03
CA VAL A 38 3.34 -3.30 19.73
C VAL A 38 2.64 -2.02 19.28
N SER A 39 2.91 -0.90 19.95
CA SER A 39 2.42 0.42 19.51
C SER A 39 3.01 0.82 18.15
N LEU A 40 2.37 1.77 17.46
CA LEU A 40 2.89 2.23 16.16
C LEU A 40 4.27 2.87 16.29
N GLU A 41 4.55 3.59 17.38
CA GLU A 41 5.85 4.21 17.65
C GLU A 41 6.96 3.16 17.79
N GLU A 42 6.72 2.10 18.58
CA GLU A 42 7.64 0.98 18.73
C GLU A 42 7.82 0.22 17.40
N ALA A 43 6.75 0.08 16.62
CA ALA A 43 6.78 -0.60 15.34
C ALA A 43 7.67 0.11 14.29
N VAL A 44 7.77 1.44 14.35
CA VAL A 44 8.59 2.24 13.42
C VAL A 44 9.96 2.60 13.96
N GLU A 45 10.27 2.28 15.23
CA GLU A 45 11.58 2.58 15.83
C GLU A 45 12.76 2.00 15.01
N PRO A 46 12.72 0.75 14.51
CA PRO A 46 13.78 0.22 13.66
C PRO A 46 13.88 0.92 12.29
N LEU A 47 12.85 1.67 11.89
CA LEU A 47 12.70 2.31 10.59
C LEU A 47 13.17 3.77 10.58
N LEU A 48 13.52 4.34 11.74
CA LEU A 48 13.92 5.75 11.86
C LEU A 48 15.09 6.15 10.95
N SER A 49 16.00 5.21 10.68
CA SER A 49 17.15 5.41 9.78
C SER A 49 16.84 5.12 8.31
N LEU A 50 15.74 4.41 8.03
CA LEU A 50 15.35 3.95 6.70
C LEU A 50 14.32 4.87 6.05
N VAL A 51 13.42 5.44 6.86
CA VAL A 51 12.30 6.28 6.41
C VAL A 51 12.44 7.67 7.03
N PRO A 52 12.91 8.66 6.26
CA PRO A 52 13.05 10.02 6.76
C PRO A 52 11.73 10.58 7.30
N GLY A 53 11.77 11.16 8.51
CA GLY A 53 10.62 11.85 9.09
C GLY A 53 9.47 10.96 9.56
N VAL A 54 9.62 9.62 9.54
CA VAL A 54 8.54 8.68 9.92
C VAL A 54 7.94 8.97 11.29
N GLN A 55 8.75 9.35 12.27
CA GLN A 55 8.29 9.66 13.63
C GLN A 55 7.27 10.82 13.64
N ARG A 56 7.51 11.87 12.84
CA ARG A 56 6.58 13.00 12.74
C ARG A 56 5.27 12.55 12.12
N THR A 57 5.34 11.75 11.06
CA THR A 57 4.15 11.21 10.39
C THR A 57 3.36 10.33 11.34
N VAL A 58 4.01 9.47 12.13
CA VAL A 58 3.37 8.65 13.18
C VAL A 58 2.60 9.51 14.17
N SER A 59 3.21 10.57 14.70
CA SER A 59 2.53 11.48 15.62
C SER A 59 1.28 12.11 15.01
N ILE A 60 1.32 12.47 13.72
CA ILE A 60 0.18 13.05 13.01
C ILE A 60 -0.93 12.02 12.82
N VAL A 61 -0.62 10.84 12.26
CA VAL A 61 -1.65 9.83 11.97
C VAL A 61 -2.33 9.30 13.22
N LYS A 62 -1.60 9.20 14.35
CA LYS A 62 -2.20 8.78 15.62
C LYS A 62 -3.25 9.75 16.13
N GLN A 63 -3.06 11.06 15.94
CA GLN A 63 -4.07 12.06 16.32
C GLN A 63 -5.37 11.90 15.54
N TYR A 64 -5.29 11.50 14.27
CA TYR A 64 -6.48 11.23 13.45
C TYR A 64 -7.16 9.90 13.80
N CYS A 65 -6.43 8.97 14.40
CA CYS A 65 -6.89 7.61 14.69
C CYS A 65 -7.16 7.37 16.20
N GLU A 66 -7.26 8.41 17.03
CA GLU A 66 -7.49 8.25 18.48
C GLU A 66 -8.79 7.52 18.81
N ASN A 67 -9.82 7.69 17.98
CA ASN A 67 -11.15 7.10 18.16
C ASN A 67 -11.61 6.39 16.87
N PRO A 68 -11.07 5.21 16.56
CA PRO A 68 -11.50 4.43 15.40
C PRO A 68 -12.98 4.03 15.54
N LEU A 69 -13.71 4.07 14.43
CA LEU A 69 -15.14 3.69 14.39
C LEU A 69 -15.36 2.17 14.28
N ASP A 70 -14.29 1.42 14.01
CA ASP A 70 -14.26 -0.01 13.77
C ASP A 70 -13.62 -0.76 14.96
N GLU A 71 -13.47 -2.09 14.83
CA GLU A 71 -12.86 -2.95 15.85
C GLU A 71 -11.33 -2.81 15.93
N LEU A 72 -10.75 -1.85 15.21
CA LEU A 72 -9.31 -1.60 15.21
C LEU A 72 -8.89 -0.85 16.48
N SER A 73 -7.69 -1.14 16.97
CA SER A 73 -7.05 -0.26 17.93
C SER A 73 -6.60 1.05 17.24
N PRO A 74 -6.38 2.14 18.00
CA PRO A 74 -5.80 3.36 17.46
C PRO A 74 -4.49 3.14 16.69
N ASP A 75 -3.60 2.27 17.20
CA ASP A 75 -2.33 1.95 16.54
C ASP A 75 -2.52 1.14 15.25
N GLU A 76 -3.50 0.22 15.22
CA GLU A 76 -3.85 -0.56 14.03
C GLU A 76 -4.41 0.35 12.93
N SER A 77 -5.37 1.22 13.27
CA SER A 77 -5.93 2.20 12.34
C SER A 77 -4.85 3.17 11.83
N ALA A 78 -4.01 3.68 12.74
CA ALA A 78 -2.91 4.56 12.40
C ALA A 78 -1.86 3.87 11.50
N SER A 79 -1.63 2.56 11.67
CA SER A 79 -0.70 1.80 10.82
C SER A 79 -1.17 1.73 9.36
N ILE A 80 -2.49 1.58 9.14
CA ILE A 80 -3.11 1.61 7.81
C ILE A 80 -3.04 3.03 7.26
N MET A 81 -3.35 4.06 8.06
CA MET A 81 -3.25 5.46 7.62
C MET A 81 -1.80 5.84 7.25
N LEU A 82 -0.81 5.38 8.01
CA LEU A 82 0.60 5.60 7.70
C LEU A 82 1.00 5.02 6.33
N TYR A 83 0.44 3.86 5.97
CA TYR A 83 0.64 3.26 4.65
C TYR A 83 -0.05 4.06 3.53
N THR A 84 -1.19 4.68 3.82
CA THR A 84 -2.03 5.33 2.81
C THR A 84 -1.80 6.83 2.67
N ILE A 85 -1.18 7.50 3.64
CA ILE A 85 -0.87 8.93 3.54
C ILE A 85 0.14 9.18 2.41
N GLU A 86 -0.12 10.20 1.60
CA GLU A 86 0.80 10.58 0.53
C GLU A 86 2.01 11.32 1.13
N GLY A 87 3.21 10.77 0.92
CA GLY A 87 4.45 11.45 1.27
C GLY A 87 4.92 12.36 0.15
N THR A 88 5.49 13.52 0.50
CA THR A 88 6.14 14.43 -0.44
C THR A 88 7.61 14.64 -0.02
N PRO A 89 8.60 14.34 -0.90
CA PRO A 89 8.49 13.72 -2.21
C PRO A 89 8.05 12.24 -2.15
N ARG A 90 7.41 11.75 -3.22
CA ARG A 90 6.78 10.41 -3.28
C ARG A 90 7.78 9.27 -3.07
N ASP A 91 8.97 9.39 -3.66
CA ASP A 91 9.97 8.32 -3.65
C ASP A 91 10.52 8.05 -2.24
N ASP A 92 10.42 9.06 -1.36
CA ASP A 92 10.80 8.97 0.05
C ASP A 92 9.60 8.70 0.98
N SER A 93 8.41 8.46 0.42
CA SER A 93 7.23 8.17 1.22
C SER A 93 7.34 6.79 1.88
N PHE A 94 6.67 6.64 3.03
CA PHE A 94 6.62 5.38 3.77
C PHE A 94 6.14 4.21 2.88
N TYR A 95 5.07 4.45 2.10
CA TYR A 95 4.55 3.53 1.09
C TYR A 95 5.62 3.06 0.10
N SER A 96 6.32 4.01 -0.53
CA SER A 96 7.30 3.73 -1.58
C SER A 96 8.47 2.92 -1.06
N ILE A 97 9.01 3.30 0.11
CA ILE A 97 10.14 2.61 0.73
C ILE A 97 9.74 1.20 1.18
N LEU A 98 8.56 1.05 1.80
CA LEU A 98 8.05 -0.26 2.21
C LEU A 98 7.89 -1.19 1.01
N ASN A 99 7.16 -0.76 -0.03
CA ASN A 99 6.90 -1.61 -1.19
C ASN A 99 8.17 -1.91 -2.00
N SER A 100 9.11 -0.97 -2.09
CA SER A 100 10.44 -1.24 -2.64
C SER A 100 11.19 -2.31 -1.83
N THR A 101 11.11 -2.24 -0.50
CA THR A 101 11.74 -3.24 0.38
C THR A 101 11.04 -4.60 0.28
N LEU A 102 9.72 -4.66 0.12
CA LEU A 102 8.98 -5.91 -0.06
C LEU A 102 9.35 -6.64 -1.36
N ARG A 103 9.62 -5.88 -2.43
CA ARG A 103 10.06 -6.40 -3.74
C ARG A 103 11.50 -6.87 -3.78
N THR A 104 12.33 -6.52 -2.78
CA THR A 104 13.74 -6.89 -2.80
C THR A 104 13.93 -8.40 -2.57
N GLU A 105 14.83 -9.01 -3.34
CA GLU A 105 15.22 -10.42 -3.14
C GLU A 105 15.95 -10.62 -1.80
N ASP A 106 16.67 -9.59 -1.33
CA ASP A 106 17.38 -9.62 -0.06
C ASP A 106 16.43 -9.50 1.14
N ARG A 107 15.92 -10.63 1.60
CA ARG A 107 14.99 -10.71 2.74
C ARG A 107 15.57 -10.18 4.06
N THR A 108 16.89 -9.98 4.17
CA THR A 108 17.46 -9.40 5.39
C THR A 108 17.07 -7.93 5.57
N LYS A 109 16.82 -7.22 4.45
CA LYS A 109 16.35 -5.82 4.46
C LYS A 109 14.94 -5.64 5.01
N LEU A 110 14.15 -6.72 5.05
CA LEU A 110 12.81 -6.68 5.63
C LEU A 110 12.79 -6.82 7.14
N ARG A 111 13.87 -7.26 7.78
CA ARG A 111 13.89 -7.49 9.24
C ARG A 111 13.49 -6.26 10.07
N PRO A 112 13.94 -5.03 9.75
CA PRO A 112 13.51 -3.82 10.45
C PRO A 112 11.99 -3.57 10.36
N TRP A 113 11.34 -4.08 9.30
CA TRP A 113 9.92 -3.89 9.04
C TRP A 113 9.03 -4.89 9.78
N PHE A 114 9.57 -5.91 10.44
CA PHE A 114 8.75 -7.02 10.96
C PHE A 114 7.74 -6.58 12.04
N LEU A 115 8.08 -5.63 12.90
CA LEU A 115 7.12 -5.09 13.88
C LEU A 115 5.98 -4.35 13.19
N TYR A 116 6.31 -3.50 12.21
CA TYR A 116 5.31 -2.79 11.42
C TYR A 116 4.44 -3.75 10.59
N LEU A 117 5.03 -4.73 9.91
CA LEU A 117 4.32 -5.75 9.14
C LEU A 117 3.37 -6.56 10.04
N LYS A 118 3.81 -6.93 11.25
CA LYS A 118 2.96 -7.58 12.23
C LYS A 118 1.75 -6.73 12.58
N LEU A 119 1.95 -5.44 12.85
CA LEU A 119 0.88 -4.51 13.21
C LEU A 119 -0.13 -4.32 12.07
N VAL A 120 0.34 -3.93 10.88
CA VAL A 120 -0.54 -3.60 9.75
C VAL A 120 -1.27 -4.82 9.20
N LEU A 121 -0.63 -5.99 9.12
CA LEU A 121 -1.29 -7.21 8.65
C LEU A 121 -2.30 -7.74 9.68
N THR A 122 -2.05 -7.54 10.98
CA THR A 122 -3.04 -7.82 12.02
C THR A 122 -4.25 -6.89 11.87
N ALA A 123 -4.02 -5.59 11.65
CA ALA A 123 -5.09 -4.62 11.41
C ALA A 123 -5.94 -5.00 10.19
N LEU A 124 -5.31 -5.29 9.06
CA LEU A 124 -6.00 -5.70 7.83
C LEU A 124 -6.80 -7.00 8.01
N SER A 125 -6.34 -7.94 8.84
CA SER A 125 -7.05 -9.19 9.11
C SER A 125 -8.36 -9.02 9.89
N LYS A 126 -8.54 -7.89 10.59
CA LYS A 126 -9.77 -7.56 11.31
C LYS A 126 -10.82 -6.85 10.45
N LEU A 127 -10.40 -6.31 9.30
CA LEU A 127 -11.30 -5.61 8.41
C LEU A 127 -12.20 -6.61 7.65
N PRO A 128 -13.45 -6.21 7.32
CA PRO A 128 -14.32 -7.06 6.54
C PRO A 128 -13.70 -7.33 5.17
N SER A 129 -13.67 -8.60 4.78
CA SER A 129 -13.31 -8.97 3.41
C SER A 129 -14.40 -8.48 2.45
N ILE A 130 -13.98 -7.99 1.28
CA ILE A 130 -14.91 -7.68 0.19
C ILE A 130 -15.69 -8.94 -0.21
N ALA A 131 -16.92 -8.76 -0.69
CA ALA A 131 -17.75 -9.88 -1.10
C ALA A 131 -17.05 -10.68 -2.21
N PRO A 132 -17.19 -12.03 -2.22
CA PRO A 132 -16.71 -12.85 -3.32
C PRO A 132 -17.23 -12.32 -4.65
N ASN A 133 -16.38 -12.35 -5.68
CA ASN A 133 -16.69 -11.91 -7.06
C ASN A 133 -16.87 -10.39 -7.23
N THR A 134 -16.38 -9.58 -6.27
CA THR A 134 -16.27 -8.14 -6.47
C THR A 134 -15.06 -7.84 -7.34
N THR A 135 -15.26 -7.17 -8.47
CA THR A 135 -14.17 -6.67 -9.31
C THR A 135 -13.56 -5.42 -8.68
N VAL A 136 -12.24 -5.43 -8.51
CA VAL A 136 -11.46 -4.24 -8.13
C VAL A 136 -10.57 -3.83 -9.29
N CYS A 137 -10.37 -2.53 -9.46
CA CYS A 137 -9.54 -2.00 -10.54
C CYS A 137 -8.26 -1.41 -9.95
N ARG A 138 -7.15 -1.63 -10.66
CA ARG A 138 -5.88 -0.92 -10.45
C ARG A 138 -5.50 -0.29 -11.78
N GLY A 139 -5.54 1.04 -11.85
CA GLY A 139 -5.01 1.75 -13.01
C GLY A 139 -3.51 1.47 -13.12
N VAL A 140 -2.97 1.49 -14.34
CA VAL A 140 -1.52 1.49 -14.61
C VAL A 140 -1.32 2.31 -15.88
N LYS A 141 -0.34 3.22 -15.88
CA LYS A 141 -0.08 4.11 -17.03
C LYS A 141 0.80 3.48 -18.11
N LEU A 142 1.42 2.35 -17.80
CA LEU A 142 2.31 1.62 -18.71
C LEU A 142 1.56 0.44 -19.35
N ASP A 143 1.87 0.15 -20.61
CA ASP A 143 1.50 -1.13 -21.21
C ASP A 143 2.35 -2.23 -20.55
N MET A 144 1.67 -3.20 -19.96
CA MET A 144 2.29 -4.35 -19.28
C MET A 144 1.75 -5.67 -19.84
N SER A 145 1.14 -5.66 -21.03
CA SER A 145 0.50 -6.85 -21.60
C SER A 145 1.46 -8.06 -21.68
N ASP A 146 2.74 -7.80 -21.97
CA ASP A 146 3.79 -8.84 -22.02
C ASP A 146 4.14 -9.44 -20.64
N GLN A 147 3.87 -8.73 -19.55
CA GLN A 147 4.17 -9.17 -18.17
C GLN A 147 2.99 -9.89 -17.50
N TYR A 148 1.80 -9.80 -18.10
CA TYR A 148 0.56 -10.41 -17.60
C TYR A 148 -0.09 -11.27 -18.68
N PRO A 149 0.58 -12.35 -19.12
CA PRO A 149 -0.01 -13.28 -20.06
C PRO A 149 -1.29 -13.92 -19.47
N PRO A 150 -2.29 -14.21 -20.32
CA PRO A 150 -3.51 -14.87 -19.88
C PRO A 150 -3.20 -16.24 -19.27
N ASP A 151 -4.02 -16.64 -18.29
CA ASP A 151 -3.93 -17.92 -17.58
C ASP A 151 -2.66 -18.14 -16.73
N GLU A 152 -1.84 -17.11 -16.52
CA GLU A 152 -0.70 -17.17 -15.59
C GLU A 152 -1.03 -16.62 -14.20
N THR A 153 -0.42 -17.23 -13.18
CA THR A 153 -0.51 -16.74 -11.80
C THR A 153 0.59 -15.72 -11.56
N VAL A 154 0.20 -14.48 -11.27
CA VAL A 154 1.13 -13.41 -10.90
C VAL A 154 1.11 -13.20 -9.39
N VAL A 155 2.29 -13.04 -8.80
CA VAL A 155 2.46 -12.72 -7.38
C VAL A 155 2.97 -11.29 -7.25
N TRP A 156 2.23 -10.46 -6.51
CA TRP A 156 2.66 -9.11 -6.15
C TRP A 156 3.24 -9.11 -4.74
N TRP A 157 4.48 -8.66 -4.61
CA TRP A 157 5.19 -8.68 -3.32
C TRP A 157 4.93 -7.43 -2.51
N GLY A 158 4.73 -6.29 -3.16
CA GLY A 158 4.24 -5.09 -2.51
C GLY A 158 2.79 -5.23 -2.04
N LEU A 159 2.43 -4.48 -1.01
CA LEU A 159 1.03 -4.30 -0.66
C LEU A 159 0.33 -3.58 -1.83
N SER A 160 -0.76 -4.13 -2.33
CA SER A 160 -1.50 -3.55 -3.44
C SER A 160 -2.66 -2.69 -2.95
N SER A 161 -2.67 -1.42 -3.32
CA SER A 161 -3.83 -0.54 -3.15
C SER A 161 -4.68 -0.57 -4.42
N SER A 162 -5.99 -0.72 -4.26
CA SER A 162 -6.96 -0.73 -5.36
C SER A 162 -8.15 0.13 -5.00
N GLU A 163 -8.78 0.73 -6.00
CA GLU A 163 -10.05 1.41 -5.83
C GLU A 163 -11.19 0.44 -6.12
N GLY A 164 -12.13 0.33 -5.18
CA GLY A 164 -13.37 -0.40 -5.38
C GLY A 164 -14.25 0.41 -6.32
N SER A 165 -14.48 -0.10 -7.51
CA SER A 165 -15.36 0.55 -8.48
C SER A 165 -16.65 -0.26 -8.62
N GLN A 166 -17.80 0.41 -8.57
CA GLN A 166 -18.97 -0.05 -9.33
C GLN A 166 -18.86 0.39 -10.80
N LEU A 167 -17.65 0.32 -11.39
CA LEU A 167 -17.43 0.80 -12.75
C LEU A 167 -17.70 -0.34 -13.73
N THR A 168 -18.80 -0.18 -14.47
CA THR A 168 -18.92 -0.61 -15.86
C THR A 168 -17.59 -0.34 -16.55
N VAL A 169 -16.98 -1.37 -17.16
CA VAL A 169 -15.74 -1.27 -17.93
C VAL A 169 -15.87 -0.08 -18.89
N SER A 170 -15.18 1.02 -18.59
CA SER A 170 -15.11 2.13 -19.52
C SER A 170 -14.23 1.72 -20.71
N PRO A 171 -14.65 2.05 -21.95
CA PRO A 171 -13.88 1.72 -23.13
C PRO A 171 -12.47 2.35 -23.09
N PRO A 172 -11.51 1.78 -23.82
CA PRO A 172 -10.08 2.13 -23.74
C PRO A 172 -9.76 3.62 -23.95
N ASP A 173 -10.64 4.38 -24.59
CA ASP A 173 -10.46 5.81 -24.86
C ASP A 173 -10.80 6.73 -23.68
N ALA A 174 -11.30 6.19 -22.55
CA ALA A 174 -11.68 7.00 -21.39
C ALA A 174 -10.49 7.42 -20.49
N PHE A 175 -9.28 6.94 -20.78
CA PHE A 175 -8.07 7.22 -19.99
C PHE A 175 -7.03 8.10 -20.72
N VAL A 176 -7.46 8.85 -21.73
CA VAL A 176 -6.60 9.80 -22.43
C VAL A 176 -6.84 11.20 -21.85
N GLY A 177 -5.94 11.62 -20.95
CA GLY A 177 -5.71 13.05 -20.77
C GLY A 177 -5.28 13.62 -22.11
N SER A 178 -6.11 14.51 -22.66
CA SER A 178 -5.86 15.26 -23.89
C SER A 178 -4.46 15.92 -23.90
N PRO A 179 -3.86 16.11 -25.10
CA PRO A 179 -2.45 16.49 -25.27
C PRO A 179 -2.02 17.80 -24.62
#